data_AF-A0A2U1CFD9-F1
#
_entry.id   AF-A0A2U1CFD9-F1
#
_cell.length_a   1.000
_cell.length_b   1.000
_cell.length_c   1.000
_cell.angle_alpha   90.00
_cell.angle_beta   90.00
_cell.angle_gamma   90.00
#
_symmetry.space_group_name_H-M   'P 1'
#
loop_
_entity.id
_entity.type
_entity.pdbx_description
1 polymer ?
#
loop_
_entity_poly.entity_id
_entity_poly.type
_entity_poly.pdbx_seq_one_letter_code
_entity_poly.pdbx_strand_id
1 'polypeptide(L)'
;MTNNEIIFETVRSSFTPAQLADLVNATFTADQLNARRAGVKITVAEGSDETPESVFNAMLAAETFHTFAEWKRMGYSVKKGQHAALVCNLWKYTDKPGKAAREAAAAAGEDAPESDPHFYMAKAHLFHALQVDKISK
;
A
#
# COMPACT_ATOMS: atom_id res chain seq x y z
N MET A 1 13.09 3.84 -0.10
CA MET A 1 11.94 2.93 0.05
C MET A 1 10.71 3.57 -0.56
N THR A 2 10.11 2.93 -1.55
CA THR A 2 8.89 3.36 -2.25
C THR A 2 7.64 2.96 -1.47
N ASN A 3 6.47 3.48 -1.86
CA ASN A 3 5.20 3.09 -1.24
C ASN A 3 4.90 1.59 -1.42
N ASN A 4 5.25 1.01 -2.56
CA ASN A 4 5.01 -0.41 -2.81
C ASN A 4 5.89 -1.28 -1.90
N GLU A 5 7.16 -0.90 -1.70
CA GLU A 5 8.06 -1.58 -0.75
C GLU A 5 7.55 -1.44 0.69
N ILE A 6 7.06 -0.25 1.09
CA ILE A 6 6.45 -0.05 2.41
C ILE A 6 5.23 -0.95 2.62
N ILE A 7 4.33 -1.01 1.63
CA ILE A 7 3.11 -1.83 1.70
C ILE A 7 3.49 -3.31 1.79
N PHE A 8 4.43 -3.76 0.95
CA PHE A 8 4.92 -5.14 0.96
C PHE A 8 5.45 -5.54 2.35
N GLU A 9 6.37 -4.76 2.92
CA GLU A 9 6.92 -5.06 4.24
C GLU A 9 5.85 -4.98 5.36
N THR A 10 4.91 -4.03 5.25
CA THR A 10 3.78 -3.94 6.20
C THR A 10 2.91 -5.20 6.14
N VAL A 11 2.54 -5.65 4.94
CA VAL A 11 1.71 -6.85 4.74
C VAL A 11 2.44 -8.09 5.23
N ARG A 12 3.70 -8.26 4.82
CA ARG A 12 4.55 -9.40 5.19
C ARG A 12 4.77 -9.52 6.70
N SER A 13 4.87 -8.39 7.41
CA SER A 13 5.02 -8.37 8.87
C SER A 13 3.70 -8.50 9.65
N SER A 14 2.56 -8.19 9.02
CA SER A 14 1.26 -8.17 9.69
C SER A 14 0.48 -9.48 9.61
N PHE A 15 0.82 -10.36 8.66
CA PHE A 15 0.10 -11.61 8.40
C PHE A 15 1.03 -12.82 8.40
N THR A 16 0.53 -13.96 8.86
CA THR A 16 1.25 -15.23 8.73
C THR A 16 1.27 -15.72 7.29
N PRO A 17 2.21 -16.60 6.90
CA PRO A 17 2.23 -17.18 5.55
C PRO A 17 0.90 -17.85 5.15
N ALA A 18 0.21 -18.51 6.10
CA ALA A 18 -1.09 -19.12 5.86
C ALA A 18 -2.17 -18.07 5.57
N GLN A 19 -2.22 -16.98 6.36
CA GLN A 19 -3.17 -15.89 6.13
C GLN A 19 -2.93 -15.19 4.80
N LEU A 20 -1.66 -15.01 4.39
CA LEU A 20 -1.32 -14.45 3.09
C LEU A 20 -1.80 -15.36 1.95
N ALA A 21 -1.60 -16.67 2.07
CA ALA A 21 -2.11 -17.64 1.10
C ALA A 21 -3.65 -17.59 1.01
N ASP A 22 -4.35 -17.48 2.14
CA ASP A 22 -5.81 -17.35 2.16
C ASP A 22 -6.29 -16.08 1.46
N LEU A 23 -5.65 -14.92 1.72
CA LEU A 23 -5.98 -13.65 1.04
C LEU A 23 -5.76 -13.73 -0.47
N VAL A 24 -4.65 -14.35 -0.90
CA VAL A 24 -4.31 -14.54 -2.31
C VAL A 24 -5.32 -15.44 -2.99
N ASN A 25 -5.63 -16.60 -2.41
CA ASN A 25 -6.61 -17.55 -2.96
C ASN A 25 -8.04 -17.00 -2.97
N ALA A 26 -8.38 -16.09 -2.05
CA ALA A 26 -9.66 -15.40 -2.05
C ALA A 26 -9.77 -14.32 -3.14
N THR A 27 -8.64 -13.85 -3.69
CA THR A 27 -8.61 -12.72 -4.64
C THR A 27 -8.29 -13.14 -6.07
N PHE A 28 -7.48 -14.18 -6.25
CA PHE A 28 -7.00 -14.65 -7.55
C PHE A 28 -7.43 -16.09 -7.81
N THR A 29 -7.74 -16.40 -9.07
CA THR A 29 -8.00 -17.78 -9.48
C THR A 29 -6.69 -18.57 -9.60
N ALA A 30 -6.77 -19.91 -9.51
CA ALA A 30 -5.60 -20.77 -9.68
C ALA A 30 -4.86 -20.52 -11.01
N ASP A 31 -5.58 -20.29 -12.11
CA ASP A 31 -4.98 -19.98 -13.41
C ASP A 31 -4.23 -18.64 -13.41
N GLN A 32 -4.77 -17.62 -12.74
CA GLN A 32 -4.09 -16.34 -12.57
C GLN A 32 -2.81 -16.50 -11.74
N LEU A 33 -2.87 -17.29 -10.66
CA LEU A 33 -1.71 -17.57 -9.81
C LEU A 33 -0.62 -18.33 -10.58
N ASN A 34 -0.99 -19.36 -11.33
CA ASN A 34 -0.06 -20.12 -12.17
C ASN A 34 0.61 -19.23 -13.22
N ALA A 35 -0.16 -18.36 -13.88
CA ALA A 35 0.39 -17.41 -14.86
C ALA A 35 1.35 -16.40 -14.21
N ARG A 36 0.99 -15.85 -13.05
CA ARG A 36 1.85 -14.93 -12.28
C ARG A 36 3.13 -15.62 -11.80
N ARG A 37 3.02 -16.86 -11.32
CA ARG A 37 4.15 -17.65 -10.82
C ARG A 37 5.14 -18.00 -11.94
N ALA A 38 4.65 -18.31 -13.13
CA ALA A 38 5.50 -18.59 -14.29
C ALA A 38 6.35 -17.38 -14.72
N GLY A 39 5.89 -16.15 -14.46
CA GLY A 39 6.59 -14.92 -14.83
C GLY A 39 7.59 -14.41 -13.79
N VAL A 40 7.73 -15.05 -12.63
CA VAL A 40 8.53 -14.55 -11.52
C VAL A 40 9.45 -15.63 -10.95
N LYS A 41 10.73 -15.29 -10.79
CA LYS A 41 11.70 -16.11 -10.06
C LYS A 41 11.98 -15.45 -8.72
N ILE A 42 11.62 -16.13 -7.63
CA ILE A 42 11.90 -15.68 -6.26
C ILE A 42 13.02 -16.52 -5.67
N THR A 43 14.02 -15.84 -5.14
CA THR A 43 15.12 -16.45 -4.38
C THR A 43 15.08 -15.94 -2.96
N VAL A 44 15.23 -16.85 -2.00
CA VAL A 44 15.41 -16.51 -0.58
C VAL A 44 16.88 -16.71 -0.21
N ALA A 45 17.35 -15.95 0.78
CA ALA A 45 18.71 -16.10 1.27
C ALA A 45 18.92 -17.51 1.87
N GLU A 46 20.13 -18.04 1.71
CA GLU A 46 20.52 -19.31 2.34
C GLU A 46 20.42 -19.19 3.87
N GLY A 47 19.77 -20.17 4.51
CA GLY A 47 19.50 -20.15 5.95
C GLY A 47 18.32 -19.28 6.38
N SER A 48 17.54 -18.70 5.45
CA SER A 48 16.27 -18.04 5.77
C SER A 48 15.17 -19.05 6.08
N ASP A 49 14.31 -18.73 7.05
CA ASP A 49 13.08 -19.48 7.34
C ASP A 49 11.97 -19.22 6.30
N GLU A 50 12.20 -18.30 5.37
CA GLU A 50 11.25 -18.00 4.31
C GLU A 50 11.31 -18.98 3.16
N THR A 51 10.16 -19.16 2.51
CA THR A 51 10.07 -19.94 1.28
C THR A 51 9.80 -19.00 0.10
N PRO A 52 10.24 -19.34 -1.12
CA PRO A 52 9.83 -18.62 -2.33
C PRO A 52 8.30 -18.54 -2.50
N GLU A 53 7.55 -19.46 -1.91
CA GLU A 53 6.09 -19.46 -1.93
C GLU A 53 5.50 -18.44 -0.95
N SER A 54 6.01 -18.38 0.29
CA SER A 54 5.55 -17.38 1.27
C SER A 54 5.83 -15.96 0.80
N VAL A 55 7.00 -15.72 0.19
CA VAL A 55 7.35 -14.40 -0.37
C VAL A 55 6.46 -14.05 -1.57
N PHE A 56 6.14 -15.03 -2.42
CA PHE A 56 5.21 -14.83 -3.55
C PHE A 56 3.81 -14.43 -3.09
N ASN A 57 3.27 -15.13 -2.09
CA ASN A 57 1.97 -14.80 -1.53
C ASN A 57 1.98 -13.44 -0.83
N ALA A 58 3.05 -13.07 -0.13
CA ALA A 58 3.21 -11.73 0.42
C ALA A 58 3.20 -10.65 -0.67
N MET A 59 3.89 -10.88 -1.79
CA MET A 59 3.95 -9.96 -2.93
C MET A 59 2.56 -9.77 -3.55
N LEU A 60 1.85 -10.86 -3.84
CA LEU A 60 0.51 -10.79 -4.43
C LEU A 60 -0.52 -10.19 -3.47
N ALA A 61 -0.46 -10.52 -2.17
CA ALA A 61 -1.33 -9.89 -1.18
C ALA A 61 -1.03 -8.39 -1.07
N ALA A 62 0.22 -7.95 -1.13
CA ALA A 62 0.55 -6.53 -1.08
C ALA A 62 -0.05 -5.73 -2.25
N GLU A 63 -0.14 -6.33 -3.44
CA GLU A 63 -0.80 -5.72 -4.60
C GLU A 63 -2.31 -5.50 -4.39
N THR A 64 -2.94 -6.15 -3.41
CA THR A 64 -4.38 -6.07 -3.15
C THR A 64 -4.74 -5.17 -1.97
N PHE A 65 -3.77 -4.44 -1.40
CA PHE A 65 -3.98 -3.40 -0.39
C PHE A 65 -3.78 -2.01 -0.97
N HIS A 66 -4.84 -1.19 -0.96
CA HIS A 66 -4.78 0.19 -1.42
C HIS A 66 -5.47 1.15 -0.47
N THR A 67 -5.12 2.43 -0.57
CA THR A 67 -5.84 3.49 0.14
C THR A 67 -7.25 3.65 -0.43
N PHE A 68 -8.17 4.22 0.36
CA PHE A 68 -9.52 4.53 -0.12
C PHE A 68 -9.52 5.39 -1.40
N ALA A 69 -8.63 6.39 -1.47
CA ALA A 69 -8.53 7.28 -2.63
C ALA A 69 -8.09 6.52 -3.89
N GLU A 70 -7.17 5.56 -3.74
CA GLU A 70 -6.69 4.74 -4.84
C GLU A 70 -7.74 3.75 -5.33
N TRP A 71 -8.48 3.11 -4.41
CA TRP A 71 -9.63 2.29 -4.78
C TRP A 71 -10.68 3.08 -5.56
N LYS A 72 -10.99 4.30 -5.09
CA LYS A 72 -11.91 5.20 -5.78
C LYS A 72 -11.43 5.55 -7.19
N ARG A 73 -10.12 5.80 -7.36
CA ARG A 73 -9.50 6.04 -8.68
C ARG A 73 -9.63 4.84 -9.60
N MET A 74 -9.55 3.63 -9.07
CA MET A 74 -9.74 2.37 -9.79
C MET A 74 -11.22 2.02 -10.06
N GLY A 75 -12.17 2.85 -9.61
CA GLY A 75 -13.61 2.61 -9.80
C GLY A 75 -14.25 1.70 -8.74
N TYR A 76 -13.66 1.61 -7.55
CA TYR A 76 -14.16 0.84 -6.42
C TYR A 76 -14.46 1.73 -5.21
N SER A 77 -15.34 1.28 -4.32
CA SER A 77 -15.58 1.92 -3.04
C SER A 77 -15.50 0.89 -1.92
N VAL A 78 -14.95 1.29 -0.78
CA VAL A 78 -15.00 0.49 0.45
C VAL A 78 -16.45 0.25 0.85
N LYS A 79 -16.77 -1.00 1.18
CA LYS A 79 -18.09 -1.45 1.65
C LYS A 79 -18.48 -0.71 2.93
N LYS A 80 -19.77 -0.42 3.09
CA LYS A 80 -20.29 0.28 4.27
C LYS A 80 -19.93 -0.50 5.55
N GLY A 81 -19.37 0.21 6.54
CA GLY A 81 -19.01 -0.37 7.84
C GLY A 81 -17.65 -1.08 7.90
N GLN A 82 -16.90 -1.14 6.79
CA GLN A 82 -15.55 -1.70 6.82
C GLN A 82 -14.53 -0.70 7.40
N HIS A 83 -13.57 -1.24 8.16
CA HIS A 83 -12.42 -0.51 8.68
C HIS A 83 -11.15 -0.84 7.90
N ALA A 84 -10.14 0.02 7.99
CA ALA A 84 -8.85 -0.26 7.37
C ALA A 84 -8.25 -1.54 7.94
N ALA A 85 -7.80 -2.44 7.07
CA ALA A 85 -7.17 -3.68 7.48
C ALA A 85 -5.72 -3.46 7.94
N LEU A 86 -5.04 -2.45 7.37
CA LEU A 86 -3.68 -2.05 7.76
C LEU A 86 -3.56 -0.52 7.84
N VAL A 87 -2.61 -0.08 8.65
CA VAL A 87 -2.21 1.34 8.74
C VAL A 87 -0.69 1.41 8.71
N CYS A 88 -0.15 2.18 7.77
CA CYS A 88 1.29 2.48 7.69
C CYS A 88 1.51 3.91 7.19
N ASN A 89 2.74 4.40 7.27
CA ASN A 89 3.07 5.71 6.70
C ASN A 89 3.52 5.53 5.25
N LEU A 90 2.92 6.27 4.33
CA LEU A 90 3.31 6.29 2.92
C LEU A 90 3.81 7.67 2.51
N TRP A 91 4.72 7.71 1.54
CA TRP A 91 5.16 8.94 0.90
C TRP A 91 4.00 9.59 0.18
N LYS A 92 3.77 10.87 0.47
CA LYS A 92 2.84 11.75 -0.23
C LYS A 92 3.61 12.91 -0.82
N TYR A 93 3.31 13.20 -2.08
CA TYR A 93 3.74 14.41 -2.74
C TYR A 93 2.85 15.58 -2.31
N THR A 94 3.45 16.74 -2.09
CA THR A 94 2.74 18.01 -2.00
C THR A 94 3.59 19.12 -2.61
N ASP A 95 2.92 20.10 -3.20
CA ASP A 95 3.47 21.36 -3.68
C ASP A 95 3.26 22.51 -2.68
N LYS A 96 2.58 22.25 -1.55
CA LYS A 96 2.23 23.27 -0.57
C LYS A 96 3.35 23.45 0.45
N PRO A 97 3.65 24.68 0.87
CA PRO A 97 4.62 24.95 1.92
C PRO A 97 4.29 24.19 3.19
N GLY A 98 5.30 23.47 3.69
CA GLY A 98 5.21 22.73 4.95
C GLY A 98 4.84 23.64 6.13
N LYS A 99 4.41 23.06 7.25
CA LYS A 99 4.06 23.84 8.45
C LYS A 99 5.24 24.71 8.91
N ALA A 100 6.45 24.15 8.95
CA ALA A 100 7.66 24.87 9.34
C ALA A 100 8.00 26.02 8.38
N ALA A 101 7.85 25.83 7.07
CA ALA A 101 8.09 26.88 6.08
C ALA A 101 7.09 28.04 6.24
N ARG A 102 5.82 27.73 6.50
CA ARG A 102 4.78 28.75 6.80
C ARG A 102 5.04 29.49 8.11
N GLU A 103 5.45 28.79 9.16
CA GLU A 103 5.77 29.39 10.46
C GLU A 103 7.04 30.26 10.39
N ALA A 104 8.06 29.85 9.63
CA ALA A 104 9.28 30.63 9.42
C ALA A 104 9.01 31.93 8.63
N ALA A 105 8.23 31.85 7.55
CA ALA A 105 7.84 33.02 6.77
C ALA A 105 7.03 34.01 7.63
N ALA A 106 6.04 33.51 8.40
CA ALA A 106 5.27 34.33 9.32
C ALA A 106 6.13 35.00 10.40
N ALA A 107 7.15 34.31 10.93
CA ALA A 107 8.09 34.89 11.90
C ALA A 107 9.03 35.94 11.27
N ALA A 108 9.35 35.80 9.98
CA ALA A 108 10.16 36.75 9.22
C ALA A 108 9.36 37.95 8.70
N GLY A 109 8.02 37.95 8.83
CA GLY A 109 7.15 38.95 8.22
C GLY A 109 7.07 38.84 6.70
N GLU A 110 7.40 37.67 6.15
CA GLU A 110 7.38 37.37 4.72
C GLU A 110 6.19 36.47 4.37
N ASP A 111 5.78 36.48 3.11
CA ASP A 111 4.83 35.52 2.60
C ASP A 111 5.49 34.13 2.48
N ALA A 112 4.76 33.08 2.84
CA ALA A 112 5.24 31.72 2.65
C ALA A 112 5.47 31.45 1.15
N PRO A 113 6.45 30.59 0.79
CA PRO A 113 6.68 30.22 -0.61
C PRO A 113 5.37 29.78 -1.28
N GLU A 114 5.08 30.32 -2.47
CA GLU A 114 3.87 29.95 -3.23
C GLU A 114 3.82 28.44 -3.54
N SER A 115 5.00 27.84 -3.73
CA SER A 115 5.15 26.40 -3.86
C SER A 115 6.41 25.90 -3.15
N ASP A 116 6.31 24.69 -2.60
CA ASP A 116 7.37 23.96 -1.93
C ASP A 116 7.22 22.47 -2.26
N PRO A 117 7.63 22.04 -3.46
CA PRO A 117 7.49 20.65 -3.89
C PRO A 117 8.34 19.71 -3.05
N HIS A 118 7.69 18.86 -2.24
CA HIS A 118 8.39 17.86 -1.44
C HIS A 118 7.54 16.61 -1.22
N PHE A 119 8.24 15.55 -0.80
CA PHE A 119 7.60 14.34 -0.30
C PHE A 119 7.68 14.31 1.22
N TYR A 120 6.60 13.87 1.86
CA TYR A 120 6.58 13.61 3.30
C TYR A 120 5.86 12.29 3.57
N MET A 121 6.24 11.64 4.67
CA MET A 121 5.59 10.42 5.13
C MET A 121 4.32 10.79 5.90
N ALA A 122 3.20 10.19 5.51
CA ALA A 122 1.91 10.44 6.15
C ALA A 122 1.17 9.13 6.43
N LYS A 123 0.44 9.11 7.54
CA LYS A 123 -0.42 7.98 7.89
C LYS A 123 -1.41 7.69 6.76
N ALA A 124 -1.45 6.44 6.33
CA ALA A 124 -2.32 5.91 5.30
C ALA A 124 -3.10 4.72 5.85
N HIS A 125 -4.38 4.68 5.50
CA HIS A 125 -5.29 3.59 5.84
C HIS A 125 -5.47 2.73 4.60
N LEU A 126 -5.12 1.45 4.69
CA LEU A 126 -5.16 0.51 3.59
C LEU A 126 -6.33 -0.45 3.76
N PHE A 127 -7.01 -0.71 2.65
CA PHE A 127 -8.14 -1.63 2.55
C PHE A 127 -7.78 -2.72 1.56
N HIS A 128 -8.12 -3.96 1.92
CA HIS A 128 -7.94 -5.12 1.05
C HIS A 128 -9.00 -5.16 -0.05
N ALA A 129 -8.71 -5.80 -1.18
CA ALA A 129 -9.65 -5.98 -2.29
C ALA A 129 -11.00 -6.62 -1.87
N LEU A 130 -11.00 -7.49 -0.86
CA LEU A 130 -12.23 -8.09 -0.33
C LEU A 130 -13.16 -7.09 0.38
N GLN A 131 -12.65 -5.91 0.75
CA GLN A 131 -13.39 -4.87 1.47
C GLN A 131 -14.04 -3.84 0.55
N VAL A 132 -13.86 -3.95 -0.76
CA VAL A 132 -14.39 -3.00 -1.73
C VAL A 132 -15.39 -3.65 -2.69
N ASP A 133 -16.30 -2.83 -3.21
CA ASP A 133 -17.19 -3.18 -4.31
C ASP A 133 -16.96 -2.24 -5.48
N LYS A 134 -17.21 -2.71 -6.70
CA LYS A 134 -17.17 -1.86 -7.89
C LYS A 134 -18.25 -0.80 -7.79
N ILE A 135 -17.91 0.45 -8.06
CA ILE A 135 -18.88 1.54 -8.13
C ILE A 135 -19.76 1.26 -9.36
N SER A 136 -21.03 0.93 -9.13
CA SER A 136 -22.04 0.84 -10.19
C SER A 136 -22.23 2.22 -10.82
N LYS A 137 -22.21 2.28 -12.15
CA LYS A 137 -22.54 3.49 -12.91
C LYS A 137 -24.02 3.81 -12.82
#